data_AF-A0A4Y3PKB6-F1
#
_entry.id   AF-A0A4Y3PKB6-F1
#
_cell.length_a   1.000
_cell.length_b   1.000
_cell.length_c   1.000
_cell.angle_alpha   90.00
_cell.angle_beta   90.00
_cell.angle_gamma   90.00
#
_symmetry.space_group_name_H-M   'P 1'
#
loop_
_entity.id
_entity.type
_entity.pdbx_description
1 polymer ?
#
loop_
_entity_poly.entity_id
_entity_poly.type
_entity_poly.pdbx_seq_one_letter_code
_entity_poly.pdbx_strand_id
1 'polypeptide(L)'
;MNIFPSLLLAASLCVTGAQSVSLSHPTASAPAVKEVAPFAAEYEAVAAPYPPAVTEALKTVRKNGGHTVVRANGKAYVVISAGQRPTGGYRLVADQVKRTGPHGFTVHVRVQPPAPGALKTQAISYPTLVIALPDQQAQVKVQMR
;
A
#
# COMPACT_ATOMS: atom_id res chain seq x y z
N MET A 1 -48.41 37.06 41.22
CA MET A 1 -47.70 37.44 39.99
C MET A 1 -46.22 37.53 40.33
N ASN A 2 -45.42 36.54 39.88
CA ASN A 2 -43.95 36.54 39.77
C ASN A 2 -43.15 36.66 41.10
N ILE A 3 -42.09 35.90 41.44
CA ILE A 3 -40.99 35.27 40.68
C ILE A 3 -40.37 34.10 41.50
N PHE A 4 -39.83 33.15 40.74
CA PHE A 4 -39.14 31.87 40.96
C PHE A 4 -38.22 31.60 42.19
N PRO A 5 -37.99 30.30 42.49
CA PRO A 5 -37.42 29.79 43.76
C PRO A 5 -35.88 29.70 43.82
N SER A 6 -35.43 29.63 45.08
CA SER A 6 -34.06 29.56 45.55
C SER A 6 -33.25 28.38 45.01
N LEU A 7 -32.04 28.73 44.60
CA LEU A 7 -30.83 27.94 44.42
C LEU A 7 -30.58 26.97 45.60
N LEU A 8 -30.36 25.69 45.33
CA LEU A 8 -29.61 24.80 46.23
C LEU A 8 -28.72 23.84 45.42
N LEU A 9 -27.44 24.04 45.68
CA LEU A 9 -26.25 23.44 45.11
C LEU A 9 -26.10 22.00 45.62
N ALA A 10 -26.20 21.00 44.75
CA ALA A 10 -25.86 19.61 45.07
C ALA A 10 -24.49 19.27 44.48
N ALA A 11 -23.45 19.39 45.31
CA ALA A 11 -22.13 18.85 45.05
C ALA A 11 -22.15 17.34 45.31
N SER A 12 -22.09 16.53 44.25
CA SER A 12 -21.95 15.09 44.38
C SER A 12 -20.46 14.71 44.44
N LEU A 13 -20.10 14.10 45.56
CA LEU A 13 -18.76 13.66 45.94
C LEU A 13 -18.19 12.62 44.97
N CYS A 14 -16.89 12.76 44.70
CA CYS A 14 -16.11 11.95 43.77
C CYS A 14 -16.14 10.46 44.08
N VAL A 15 -16.34 9.68 43.02
CA VAL A 15 -16.27 8.23 42.96
C VAL A 15 -14.85 7.71 43.14
N THR A 16 -14.83 6.57 43.82
CA THR A 16 -13.78 5.61 44.15
C THR A 16 -12.80 5.22 43.03
N GLY A 17 -11.58 4.87 43.44
CA GLY A 17 -10.82 3.78 42.81
C GLY A 17 -9.47 4.18 42.22
N ALA A 18 -8.42 4.10 43.04
CA ALA A 18 -7.06 4.00 42.53
C ALA A 18 -6.89 2.65 41.83
N GLN A 19 -7.05 2.63 40.51
CA GLN A 19 -6.65 1.51 39.67
C GLN A 19 -5.35 1.87 38.96
N SER A 20 -4.28 1.20 39.38
CA SER A 20 -2.99 1.14 38.71
C SER A 20 -3.19 0.74 37.24
N VAL A 21 -2.96 1.68 36.32
CA VAL A 21 -2.97 1.38 34.89
C VAL A 21 -1.68 0.63 34.57
N SER A 22 -1.73 -0.69 34.68
CA SER A 22 -0.72 -1.56 34.07
C SER A 22 -0.82 -1.37 32.56
N LEU A 23 0.23 -0.82 31.96
CA LEU A 23 0.41 -0.75 30.50
C LEU A 23 0.62 -2.17 29.95
N SER A 24 -0.46 -2.93 29.83
CA SER A 24 -0.51 -4.09 28.95
C SER A 24 -0.48 -3.55 27.52
N HIS A 25 0.72 -3.43 26.96
CA HIS A 25 0.91 -3.26 25.54
C HIS A 25 0.25 -4.46 24.81
N PRO A 26 -0.75 -4.25 23.93
CA PRO A 26 -1.07 -5.27 22.97
C PRO A 26 -0.02 -5.20 21.87
N THR A 27 1.02 -6.03 21.97
CA THR A 27 1.71 -6.52 20.78
C THR A 27 0.68 -7.33 19.98
N ALA A 28 0.00 -6.68 19.05
CA ALA A 28 -0.76 -7.36 18.02
C ALA A 28 0.18 -7.71 16.88
N SER A 29 0.96 -8.78 17.08
CA SER A 29 1.42 -9.61 15.96
C SER A 29 0.19 -10.26 15.35
N ALA A 30 -0.29 -9.73 14.23
CA ALA A 30 -1.18 -10.45 13.34
C ALA A 30 -0.73 -10.18 11.89
N PRO A 31 -0.10 -11.17 11.21
CA PRO A 31 0.12 -11.08 9.78
C PRO A 31 -1.25 -11.14 9.09
N ALA A 32 -1.61 -10.08 8.36
CA ALA A 32 -2.79 -10.09 7.51
C ALA A 32 -2.59 -11.13 6.40
N VAL A 33 -3.16 -12.32 6.61
CA VAL A 33 -3.23 -13.39 5.63
C VAL A 33 -4.23 -13.00 4.54
N LYS A 34 -3.69 -12.86 3.33
CA LYS A 34 -4.27 -13.07 1.99
C LYS A 34 -5.80 -13.24 1.91
N GLU A 35 -6.44 -12.29 1.24
CA GLU A 35 -7.68 -12.54 0.49
C GLU A 35 -7.35 -12.56 -1.01
N VAL A 36 -7.27 -13.77 -1.57
CA VAL A 36 -6.97 -14.01 -2.99
C VAL A 36 -8.28 -14.04 -3.76
N ALA A 37 -8.52 -13.00 -4.56
CA ALA A 37 -9.64 -12.97 -5.51
C ALA A 37 -9.45 -14.05 -6.60
N PRO A 38 -10.49 -14.78 -7.04
CA PRO A 38 -10.35 -16.06 -7.75
C PRO A 38 -10.03 -15.96 -9.26
N PHE A 39 -9.37 -14.89 -9.70
CA PHE A 39 -8.92 -14.74 -11.09
C PHE A 39 -7.53 -14.09 -11.19
N ALA A 40 -6.74 -14.19 -10.12
CA ALA A 40 -5.35 -13.77 -10.14
C ALA A 40 -4.54 -14.77 -10.97
N ALA A 41 -3.98 -14.34 -12.10
CA ALA A 41 -2.88 -15.05 -12.71
C ALA A 41 -1.76 -15.19 -11.66
N GLU A 42 -1.03 -16.31 -11.65
CA GLU A 42 0.16 -16.44 -10.80
C GLU A 42 1.16 -15.34 -11.19
N TYR A 43 1.29 -14.34 -10.34
CA TYR A 43 2.29 -13.28 -10.47
C TYR A 43 3.10 -13.24 -9.19
N GLU A 44 4.40 -13.07 -9.34
CA GLU A 44 5.31 -12.92 -8.22
C GLU A 44 5.70 -11.44 -8.12
N ALA A 45 5.39 -10.83 -6.98
CA ALA A 45 6.01 -9.56 -6.61
C ALA A 45 7.47 -9.87 -6.27
N VAL A 46 8.38 -9.54 -7.18
CA VAL A 46 9.79 -9.91 -7.03
C VAL A 46 10.47 -8.89 -6.12
N ALA A 47 11.19 -9.37 -5.12
CA ALA A 47 12.10 -8.56 -4.33
C ALA A 47 13.49 -8.54 -4.98
N ALA A 48 14.28 -7.49 -4.73
CA ALA A 48 15.67 -7.44 -5.16
C ALA A 48 16.46 -8.66 -4.64
N PRO A 49 17.46 -9.18 -5.39
CA PRO A 49 18.10 -8.56 -6.55
C PRO A 49 17.36 -8.78 -7.88
N TYR A 50 17.27 -7.72 -8.69
CA TYR A 50 16.66 -7.77 -10.02
C TYR A 50 17.71 -8.03 -11.11
N PRO A 51 17.31 -8.59 -12.27
CA PRO A 51 18.17 -8.60 -13.45
C PRO A 51 18.69 -7.18 -13.80
N PRO A 52 19.91 -7.03 -14.34
CA PRO A 52 20.49 -5.71 -14.61
C PRO A 52 19.59 -4.80 -15.44
N ALA A 53 18.94 -5.33 -16.48
CA ALA A 53 18.02 -4.58 -17.33
C ALA A 53 16.80 -4.03 -16.55
N VAL A 54 16.29 -4.79 -15.58
CA VAL A 54 15.17 -4.37 -14.72
C VAL A 54 15.62 -3.27 -13.76
N THR A 55 16.84 -3.35 -13.24
CA THR A 55 17.44 -2.31 -12.39
C THR A 55 17.59 -0.98 -13.14
N GLU A 56 18.05 -1.00 -14.39
CA GLU A 56 18.17 0.21 -15.21
C GLU A 56 16.80 0.80 -15.58
N ALA A 57 15.83 -0.06 -15.92
CA ALA A 57 14.46 0.39 -16.12
C ALA A 57 13.85 1.00 -14.86
N LEU A 58 14.12 0.43 -13.68
CA LEU A 58 13.65 0.95 -12.41
C LEU A 58 14.19 2.34 -12.13
N LYS A 59 15.47 2.62 -12.42
CA LYS A 59 16.04 3.98 -12.28
C LYS A 59 15.30 4.98 -13.18
N THR A 60 15.06 4.61 -14.44
CA THR A 60 14.38 5.46 -15.42
C THR A 60 12.92 5.72 -15.03
N VAL A 61 12.15 4.68 -14.74
CA VAL A 61 10.73 4.76 -14.38
C VAL A 61 10.53 5.44 -13.03
N ARG A 62 11.46 5.27 -12.08
CA ARG A 62 11.43 6.01 -10.80
C ARG A 62 11.50 7.53 -11.01
N LYS A 63 12.31 8.00 -11.96
CA LYS A 63 12.45 9.43 -12.26
C LYS A 63 11.23 9.99 -13.01
N ASN A 64 10.75 9.27 -14.02
CA ASN A 64 9.72 9.79 -14.94
C ASN A 64 8.28 9.46 -14.51
N GLY A 65 8.09 8.49 -13.62
CA GLY A 65 6.78 7.90 -13.34
C GLY A 65 6.31 6.97 -14.47
N GLY A 66 5.15 6.34 -14.29
CA GLY A 66 4.54 5.48 -15.30
C GLY A 66 5.00 4.02 -15.19
N HIS A 67 5.10 3.33 -16.32
CA HIS A 67 5.48 1.92 -16.35
C HIS A 67 6.29 1.56 -17.60
N THR A 68 7.06 0.47 -17.51
CA THR A 68 7.70 -0.17 -18.66
C THR A 68 7.74 -1.69 -18.46
N VAL A 69 7.94 -2.43 -19.55
CA VAL A 69 8.06 -3.89 -19.55
C VAL A 69 9.46 -4.28 -20.01
N VAL A 70 10.20 -4.97 -19.16
CA VAL A 70 11.55 -5.47 -19.44
C VAL A 70 11.53 -6.99 -19.52
N ARG A 71 12.24 -7.55 -20.49
CA ARG A 71 12.33 -9.01 -20.67
C ARG A 71 13.70 -9.47 -20.23
N ALA A 72 13.74 -10.44 -19.31
CA ALA A 72 14.98 -11.03 -18.80
C ALA A 72 14.70 -12.43 -18.26
N ASN A 73 15.67 -13.34 -18.34
CA ASN A 73 15.61 -14.67 -17.72
C ASN A 73 14.31 -15.44 -18.02
N GLY A 74 13.81 -15.41 -19.26
CA GLY A 74 12.58 -16.12 -19.64
C GLY A 74 11.27 -15.51 -19.12
N LYS A 75 11.32 -14.35 -18.43
CA LYS A 75 10.16 -13.68 -17.84
C LYS A 75 9.99 -12.27 -18.38
N ALA A 76 8.78 -11.73 -18.27
CA ALA A 76 8.50 -10.32 -18.46
C ALA A 76 8.33 -9.63 -17.11
N TYR A 77 9.08 -8.56 -16.87
CA TYR A 77 9.03 -7.75 -15.66
C TYR A 77 8.32 -6.45 -15.96
N VAL A 78 7.21 -6.19 -15.28
CA VAL A 78 6.47 -4.94 -15.34
C VAL A 78 7.00 -4.04 -14.22
N VAL A 79 7.70 -2.98 -14.60
CA VAL A 79 8.27 -2.00 -13.68
C VAL A 79 7.37 -0.78 -13.65
N ILE A 80 6.88 -0.41 -12.48
CA ILE A 80 5.83 0.59 -12.29
C ILE A 80 6.30 1.60 -11.25
N SER A 81 6.03 2.89 -11.48
CA SER A 81 6.30 3.99 -10.55
C SER A 81 5.09 4.89 -10.46
N ALA A 82 4.74 5.26 -9.22
CA ALA A 82 3.70 6.25 -8.94
C ALA A 82 4.18 7.69 -9.23
N GLY A 83 5.45 7.85 -9.61
CA GLY A 83 6.12 9.14 -9.69
C GLY A 83 6.41 9.72 -8.32
N GLN A 84 6.58 11.04 -8.28
CA GLN A 84 6.86 11.77 -7.06
C GLN A 84 5.66 11.76 -6.09
N ARG A 85 5.95 11.56 -4.80
CA ARG A 85 5.00 11.70 -3.70
C ARG A 85 5.55 12.62 -2.62
N PRO A 86 4.70 13.44 -1.97
CA PRO A 86 5.14 14.52 -1.09
C PRO A 86 5.74 14.03 0.24
N THR A 87 5.40 12.82 0.66
CA THR A 87 5.87 12.24 1.92
C THR A 87 6.22 10.76 1.74
N GLY A 88 6.90 10.19 2.73
CA GLY A 88 7.07 8.74 2.84
C GLY A 88 5.77 8.03 3.22
N GLY A 89 5.74 6.72 2.99
CA GLY A 89 4.62 5.85 3.36
C GLY A 89 3.63 5.55 2.22
N TYR A 90 3.79 6.17 1.05
CA TYR A 90 3.09 5.73 -0.16
C TYR A 90 3.67 4.41 -0.67
N ARG A 91 2.80 3.51 -1.14
CA ARG A 91 3.20 2.26 -1.81
C ARG A 91 2.36 2.02 -3.04
N LEU A 92 2.88 1.27 -4.00
CA LEU A 92 2.10 0.71 -5.09
C LEU A 92 1.65 -0.71 -4.70
N VAL A 93 0.40 -1.03 -4.98
CA VAL A 93 -0.18 -2.35 -4.72
C VAL A 93 -0.79 -2.87 -6.02
N ALA A 94 -0.37 -4.05 -6.45
CA ALA A 94 -1.07 -4.77 -7.51
C ALA A 94 -2.33 -5.38 -6.90
N ASP A 95 -3.49 -4.82 -7.23
CA ASP A 95 -4.76 -5.38 -6.78
C ASP A 95 -5.10 -6.64 -7.55
N GLN A 96 -4.75 -6.66 -8.85
CA GLN A 96 -5.09 -7.76 -9.72
C GLN A 96 -4.17 -7.85 -10.93
N VAL A 97 -3.80 -9.07 -11.30
CA VAL A 97 -3.17 -9.39 -12.58
C VAL A 97 -4.07 -10.40 -13.26
N LYS A 98 -4.75 -10.01 -14.34
CA LYS A 98 -5.60 -10.89 -15.14
C LYS A 98 -4.90 -11.26 -16.43
N ARG A 99 -4.90 -12.55 -16.76
CA ARG A 99 -4.57 -13.00 -18.12
C ARG A 99 -5.78 -12.74 -19.03
N THR A 100 -5.56 -12.07 -20.16
CA THR A 100 -6.60 -11.69 -21.13
C THR A 100 -6.45 -12.40 -22.48
N GLY A 101 -5.44 -13.26 -22.63
CA GLY A 101 -5.21 -14.07 -23.83
C GLY A 101 -3.95 -14.93 -23.68
N PRO A 102 -3.46 -15.57 -24.76
CA PRO A 102 -2.25 -16.40 -24.71
C PRO A 102 -1.04 -15.64 -24.13
N HIS A 103 -0.84 -14.40 -24.58
CA HIS A 103 0.21 -13.51 -24.09
C HIS A 103 -0.33 -12.23 -23.44
N GLY A 104 -1.65 -12.05 -23.38
CA GLY A 104 -2.26 -10.81 -22.90
C GLY A 104 -2.37 -10.78 -21.37
N PHE A 105 -1.94 -9.68 -20.75
CA PHE A 105 -2.08 -9.44 -19.31
C PHE A 105 -2.60 -8.03 -19.05
N THR A 106 -3.56 -7.91 -18.12
CA THR A 106 -3.97 -6.63 -17.55
C THR A 106 -3.57 -6.57 -16.08
N VAL A 107 -2.81 -5.54 -15.72
CA VAL A 107 -2.32 -5.31 -14.36
C VAL A 107 -3.05 -4.09 -13.79
N HIS A 108 -3.87 -4.30 -12.77
CA HIS A 108 -4.51 -3.24 -12.01
C HIS A 108 -3.65 -2.90 -10.80
N VAL A 109 -3.21 -1.65 -10.74
CA VAL A 109 -2.34 -1.15 -9.67
C VAL A 109 -2.99 0.08 -9.05
N ARG A 110 -2.96 0.14 -7.73
CA ARG A 110 -3.38 1.34 -6.99
C ARG A 110 -2.22 1.92 -6.21
N VAL A 111 -2.27 3.24 -6.03
CA VAL A 111 -1.39 3.94 -5.09
C VAL A 111 -2.02 3.90 -3.71
N GLN A 112 -1.41 3.18 -2.78
CA GLN A 112 -1.83 3.17 -1.38
C GLN A 112 -1.15 4.31 -0.63
N PRO A 113 -1.90 5.30 -0.11
CA PRO A 113 -1.35 6.34 0.75
C PRO A 113 -0.96 5.77 2.13
N PRO A 114 -0.14 6.47 2.90
CA PRO A 114 0.05 6.16 4.32
C PRO A 114 -1.30 6.20 5.05
N ALA A 115 -1.44 5.37 6.08
CA ALA A 115 -2.68 5.28 6.86
C ALA A 115 -3.05 6.65 7.47
N PRO A 116 -4.36 6.97 7.60
CA PRO A 116 -4.81 8.16 8.31
C PRO A 116 -4.23 8.20 9.72
N GLY A 117 -3.73 9.35 10.15
CA GLY A 117 -3.11 9.53 11.47
C GLY A 117 -1.71 8.91 11.64
N ALA A 118 -1.19 8.18 10.64
CA ALA A 118 0.18 7.66 10.72
C ALA A 118 1.20 8.80 10.67
N LEU A 119 2.27 8.67 11.47
CA LEU A 119 3.45 9.51 11.31
C LEU A 119 4.04 9.30 9.91
N LYS A 120 4.15 10.38 9.15
CA LYS A 120 4.68 10.37 7.77
C LYS A 120 6.09 10.93 7.79
N THR A 121 7.00 10.27 7.07
CA THR A 121 8.32 10.85 6.79
C THR A 121 8.16 12.10 5.93
N GLN A 122 8.69 13.23 6.37
CA GLN A 122 8.68 14.51 5.64
C GLN A 122 9.79 14.54 4.59
N ALA A 123 9.75 13.58 3.67
CA ALA A 123 10.69 13.46 2.57
C ALA A 123 9.97 13.04 1.30
N ILE A 124 10.36 13.65 0.18
CA ILE A 124 9.87 13.27 -1.14
C ILE A 124 10.18 11.80 -1.40
N SER A 125 9.18 11.04 -1.82
CA SER A 125 9.31 9.62 -2.09
C SER A 125 8.91 9.25 -3.52
N TYR A 126 9.37 8.09 -3.96
CA TYR A 126 9.13 7.56 -5.30
C TYR A 126 8.72 6.09 -5.21
N PRO A 127 7.45 5.81 -4.91
CA PRO A 127 6.96 4.44 -4.77
C PRO A 127 7.07 3.68 -6.09
N THR A 128 7.68 2.51 -6.04
CA THR A 128 7.85 1.62 -7.19
C THR A 128 7.33 0.22 -6.89
N LEU A 129 6.97 -0.51 -7.94
CA LEU A 129 6.55 -1.91 -7.89
C LEU A 129 7.11 -2.64 -9.11
N VAL A 130 7.63 -3.85 -8.89
CA VAL A 130 8.09 -4.75 -9.95
C VAL A 130 7.29 -6.05 -9.87
N ILE A 131 6.66 -6.42 -10.97
CA ILE A 131 5.87 -7.65 -11.09
C ILE A 131 6.52 -8.54 -12.14
N ALA A 132 6.82 -9.79 -11.81
CA ALA A 132 7.26 -10.76 -12.81
C ALA A 132 6.06 -11.57 -13.31
N LEU A 133 5.96 -11.64 -14.64
CA LEU A 133 5.06 -12.52 -15.37
C LEU A 133 5.87 -13.69 -15.93
N PRO A 134 5.37 -14.93 -15.83
CA PRO A 134 6.11 -16.12 -16.28
C PRO A 134 6.25 -16.21 -17.82
N ASP A 135 5.65 -15.28 -18.57
CA ASP A 135 5.66 -15.24 -20.03
C ASP A 135 6.55 -14.10 -20.54
N GLN A 136 7.67 -14.43 -21.20
CA GLN A 136 8.56 -13.44 -21.83
C GLN A 136 7.89 -12.65 -22.96
N GLN A 137 6.88 -13.22 -23.62
CA GLN A 137 6.14 -12.58 -24.71
C GLN A 137 4.94 -11.77 -24.21
N ALA A 138 4.76 -11.63 -22.89
CA ALA A 138 3.64 -10.92 -22.29
C ALA A 138 3.43 -9.52 -22.90
N GLN A 139 2.21 -9.29 -23.36
CA GLN A 139 1.66 -8.00 -23.78
C GLN A 139 0.86 -7.44 -22.62
N VAL A 140 1.37 -6.38 -22.00
CA VAL A 140 0.87 -5.90 -20.71
C VAL A 140 0.15 -4.58 -20.88
N LYS A 141 -1.10 -4.52 -20.41
CA LYS A 141 -1.85 -3.28 -20.20
C LYS A 141 -1.85 -2.96 -18.71
N VAL A 142 -1.19 -1.87 -18.32
CA VAL A 142 -1.21 -1.39 -16.93
C VAL A 142 -2.34 -0.38 -16.77
N GLN A 143 -3.18 -0.58 -15.76
CA GLN A 143 -4.22 0.35 -15.35
C GLN A 143 -3.91 0.82 -13.94
N MET A 144 -3.50 2.09 -13.82
CA MET A 144 -3.25 2.72 -12.53
C MET A 144 -4.51 3.47 -12.08
N ARG A 145 -4.94 3.23 -10.84
CA ARG A 145 -6.09 3.89 -10.21
C ARG A 145 -5.71 4.62 -8.92
#